data_AF-X1IBT7-F1
#
_entry.id   AF-X1IBT7-F1
#
_cell.length_a   1.000
_cell.length_b   1.000
_cell.length_c   1.000
_cell.angle_alpha   90.00
_cell.angle_beta   90.00
_cell.angle_gamma   90.00
#
_symmetry.space_group_name_H-M   'P 1'
#
loop_
_entity.id
_entity.type
_entity.pdbx_description
1 polymer ?
#
loop_
_entity_poly.entity_id
_entity_poly.type
_entity_poly.pdbx_seq_one_letter_code
_entity_poly.pdbx_strand_id
1 'polypeptide(L)'
;TQTKVEQAFLVGVESKASNHDWSATDSLQELSYLAQTAGAAVVGMFAQKLGAPSPTYYIGRGKIEELAGLREQTHYDTVILDDELSPRQQRNLEEMLGVKVIDRTALILDIFAKKARTREGQLQVELAQHQYLLPRLVGQWSHLERLGGGIGTRGPGESQLETDRRLIRKRIERLQREIENVRRHRALYRRQRKESGIPIVAFVGYTNTGKSTLF
;
A
#
# COMPACT_ATOMS: atom_id res chain seq x y z
N THR A 1 24.81 0.01 -1.70
CA THR A 1 24.26 1.14 -0.91
C THR A 1 23.47 0.54 0.22
N GLN A 2 23.85 0.78 1.47
CA GLN A 2 23.07 0.28 2.62
C GLN A 2 21.70 0.98 2.60
N THR A 3 20.64 0.22 2.35
CA THR A 3 19.27 0.73 2.46
C THR A 3 19.03 1.07 3.92
N LYS A 4 18.84 2.36 4.23
CA LYS A 4 18.49 2.81 5.58
C LYS A 4 17.20 2.09 6.02
N VAL A 5 17.22 1.49 7.21
CA VAL A 5 16.04 0.84 7.79
C VAL A 5 15.02 1.92 8.16
N GLU A 6 13.85 1.89 7.52
CA GLU A 6 12.75 2.82 7.83
C GLU A 6 12.29 2.62 9.28
N GLN A 7 12.16 3.72 10.02
CA GLN A 7 11.64 3.73 11.39
C GLN A 7 10.14 4.01 11.31
N ALA A 8 9.34 2.96 11.50
CA ALA A 8 7.90 2.98 11.30
C ALA A 8 7.12 3.17 12.60
N PHE A 9 6.20 4.12 12.61
CA PHE A 9 5.20 4.28 13.66
C PHE A 9 3.83 3.80 13.16
N LEU A 10 3.16 2.93 13.92
CA LEU A 10 1.90 2.31 13.49
C LEU A 10 0.69 3.01 14.12
N VAL A 11 -0.37 3.18 13.35
CA VAL A 11 -1.56 3.90 13.80
C VAL A 11 -2.82 3.19 13.32
N GLY A 12 -3.72 2.91 14.25
CA GLY A 12 -5.01 2.27 13.97
C GLY A 12 -6.18 3.09 14.51
N VAL A 13 -7.37 2.84 13.97
CA VAL A 13 -8.63 3.38 14.50
C VAL A 13 -9.50 2.24 14.98
N GLU A 14 -9.97 2.34 16.22
CA GLU A 14 -10.95 1.43 16.78
C GLU A 14 -12.34 2.05 16.58
N SER A 15 -13.12 1.52 15.65
CA SER A 15 -14.47 2.01 15.35
C SER A 15 -15.51 1.26 16.16
N LYS A 16 -16.49 1.96 16.76
CA LYS A 16 -17.63 1.30 17.41
C LYS A 16 -18.50 0.48 16.44
N ALA A 17 -18.41 0.75 15.14
CA ALA A 17 -19.17 0.05 14.11
C ALA A 17 -18.51 -1.26 13.64
N SER A 18 -17.23 -1.49 13.95
CA SER A 18 -16.56 -2.75 13.63
C SER A 18 -16.94 -3.80 14.67
N ASN A 19 -18.05 -4.49 14.42
CA ASN A 19 -18.52 -5.64 15.18
C ASN A 19 -17.66 -6.90 14.91
N HIS A 20 -16.33 -6.75 14.84
CA HIS A 20 -15.40 -7.84 14.56
C HIS A 20 -14.81 -8.41 15.85
N ASP A 21 -14.59 -9.72 15.89
CA ASP A 21 -13.88 -10.44 16.95
C ASP A 21 -12.39 -10.03 17.08
N TRP A 22 -11.89 -9.18 16.17
CA TRP A 22 -10.51 -8.75 16.09
C TRP A 22 -10.35 -7.35 16.70
N SER A 23 -9.58 -7.23 17.78
CA SER A 23 -9.35 -5.93 18.40
C SER A 23 -8.42 -5.04 17.56
N ALA A 24 -8.52 -3.72 17.72
CA ALA A 24 -7.56 -2.80 17.09
C ALA A 24 -6.12 -3.09 17.53
N THR A 25 -5.92 -3.61 18.75
CA THR A 25 -4.61 -4.06 19.24
C THR A 25 -4.09 -5.26 18.46
N ASP A 26 -4.92 -6.27 18.22
CA ASP A 26 -4.53 -7.45 17.44
C ASP A 26 -4.21 -7.06 15.98
N SER A 27 -4.95 -6.10 15.43
CA SER A 27 -4.73 -5.58 14.07
C SER A 27 -3.38 -4.88 13.97
N LEU A 28 -3.05 -4.03 14.95
CA LEU A 28 -1.75 -3.36 15.01
C LEU A 28 -0.58 -4.31 15.27
N GLN A 29 -0.79 -5.40 16.02
CA GLN A 29 0.21 -6.45 16.17
C GLN A 29 0.48 -7.15 14.83
N GLU A 30 -0.57 -7.49 14.09
CA GLU A 30 -0.44 -8.08 12.75
C GLU A 30 0.24 -7.10 11.77
N LEU A 31 -0.14 -5.82 11.80
CA LEU A 31 0.51 -4.76 11.03
C LEU A 31 2.00 -4.62 11.38
N SER A 32 2.38 -4.79 12.65
CA SER A 32 3.78 -4.80 13.08
C SER A 32 4.57 -5.94 12.43
N TYR A 33 3.99 -7.14 12.39
CA TYR A 33 4.63 -8.27 11.68
C TYR A 33 4.76 -8.03 10.17
N LEU A 34 3.76 -7.39 9.55
CA LEU A 34 3.84 -6.99 8.14
C LEU A 34 4.96 -5.96 7.92
N ALA A 35 5.05 -4.92 8.77
CA ALA A 35 6.07 -3.87 8.69
C ALA A 35 7.48 -4.46 8.81
N GLN A 36 7.68 -5.35 9.79
CA GLN A 36 8.95 -6.08 9.96
C GLN A 36 9.27 -6.97 8.76
N THR A 37 8.27 -7.65 8.19
CA THR A 37 8.42 -8.46 6.96
C THR A 37 8.82 -7.60 5.75
N ALA A 38 8.38 -6.35 5.70
CA ALA A 38 8.81 -5.37 4.72
C ALA A 38 10.22 -4.79 5.02
N GLY A 39 10.80 -5.06 6.19
CA GLY A 39 12.12 -4.58 6.59
C GLY A 39 12.11 -3.21 7.28
N ALA A 40 10.95 -2.75 7.77
CA ALA A 40 10.85 -1.58 8.62
C ALA A 40 11.04 -1.95 10.11
N ALA A 41 11.65 -1.06 10.88
CA ALA A 41 11.75 -1.18 12.33
C ALA A 41 10.56 -0.46 12.98
N VAL A 42 9.73 -1.17 13.74
CA VAL A 42 8.58 -0.58 14.43
C VAL A 42 9.05 0.11 15.71
N VAL A 43 8.91 1.44 15.77
CA VAL A 43 9.37 2.27 16.91
C VAL A 43 8.24 2.68 17.86
N GLY A 44 6.99 2.41 17.49
CA GLY A 44 5.83 2.69 18.33
C GLY A 44 4.53 2.38 17.62
N MET A 45 3.44 2.29 18.40
CA MET A 45 2.10 2.15 17.86
C MET A 45 1.04 2.75 18.79
N PHE A 46 -0.07 3.23 18.24
CA PHE A 46 -1.27 3.48 19.02
C PHE A 46 -2.55 3.21 18.22
N ALA A 47 -3.65 3.02 18.96
CA ALA A 47 -5.00 3.03 18.42
C ALA A 47 -5.78 4.24 18.95
N GLN A 48 -6.62 4.85 18.10
CA GLN A 48 -7.58 5.87 18.52
C GLN A 48 -9.00 5.33 18.44
N LYS A 49 -9.74 5.41 19.55
CA LYS A 49 -11.17 5.12 19.58
C LYS A 49 -11.95 6.26 18.91
N LEU A 50 -12.68 5.95 17.83
CA LEU A 50 -13.52 6.90 17.10
C LEU A 50 -14.88 6.28 16.75
N GLY A 51 -15.90 7.11 16.51
CA GLY A 51 -17.17 6.62 15.96
C GLY A 51 -17.02 6.17 14.50
N ALA A 52 -16.18 6.86 13.75
CA ALA A 52 -15.74 6.51 12.41
C ALA A 52 -14.41 7.24 12.12
N PRO A 53 -13.56 6.74 11.19
CA PRO A 53 -12.36 7.44 10.77
C PRO A 53 -12.67 8.84 10.21
N SER A 54 -11.78 9.80 10.50
CA SER A 54 -11.89 11.17 9.99
C SER A 54 -11.76 11.17 8.46
N PRO A 55 -12.71 11.76 7.70
CA PRO A 55 -12.61 11.82 6.24
C PRO A 55 -11.43 12.67 5.75
N THR A 56 -10.88 13.53 6.61
CA THR A 56 -9.78 14.44 6.26
C THR A 56 -8.42 13.87 6.64
N TYR A 57 -8.30 13.21 7.80
CA TYR A 57 -7.01 12.80 8.35
C TYR A 57 -6.97 11.36 8.87
N TYR A 58 -8.04 10.58 8.70
CA TYR A 58 -8.22 9.22 9.26
C TYR A 58 -8.30 9.19 10.80
N ILE A 59 -7.37 9.84 11.50
CA ILE A 59 -7.37 10.11 12.95
C ILE A 59 -7.81 11.55 13.28
N GLY A 60 -8.05 11.82 14.56
CA GLY A 60 -8.38 13.15 15.07
C GLY A 60 -7.14 14.05 15.21
N ARG A 61 -7.31 15.38 15.12
CA ARG A 61 -6.20 16.36 15.15
C ARG A 61 -5.29 16.23 16.37
N GLY A 62 -5.84 16.04 17.57
CA GLY A 62 -5.00 15.86 18.78
C GLY A 62 -4.05 14.66 18.69
N LYS A 63 -4.44 13.58 18.00
CA LYS A 63 -3.55 12.44 17.76
C LYS A 63 -2.49 12.72 16.70
N ILE A 64 -2.75 13.61 15.76
CA ILE A 64 -1.76 14.07 14.79
C ILE A 64 -0.70 14.93 15.49
N GLU A 65 -1.12 15.82 16.39
CA GLU A 65 -0.21 16.63 17.20
C GLU A 65 0.64 15.76 18.15
N GLU A 66 0.03 14.74 18.76
CA GLU A 66 0.74 13.75 19.56
C GLU A 66 1.78 12.98 18.73
N LEU A 67 1.43 12.51 17.52
CA LEU A 67 2.39 11.91 16.59
C LEU A 67 3.55 12.86 16.28
N ALA A 68 3.24 14.09 15.90
CA ALA A 68 4.26 15.08 15.57
C ALA A 68 5.24 15.32 16.74
N GLY A 69 4.73 15.36 17.98
CA GLY A 69 5.55 15.47 19.18
C GLY A 69 6.42 14.23 19.47
N LEU A 70 5.95 13.03 19.13
CA LEU A 70 6.71 11.78 19.30
C LEU A 70 7.89 11.65 18.34
N ARG A 71 7.94 12.47 17.28
CA ARG A 71 8.98 12.40 16.25
C ARG A 71 10.39 12.60 16.82
N GLU A 72 10.56 13.53 17.76
CA GLU A 72 11.87 13.81 18.37
C GLU A 72 12.36 12.65 19.25
N GLN A 73 11.45 11.92 19.88
CA GLN A 73 11.76 10.85 20.82
C GLN A 73 11.97 9.51 20.12
N THR A 74 11.14 9.21 19.12
CA THR A 74 11.09 7.91 18.45
C THR A 74 11.86 7.89 17.13
N HIS A 75 12.19 9.07 16.60
CA HIS A 75 12.88 9.25 15.32
C HIS A 75 12.20 8.53 14.14
N TYR A 76 10.87 8.35 14.18
CA TYR A 76 10.15 7.76 13.06
C TYR A 76 10.32 8.60 11.79
N ASP A 77 10.49 7.93 10.66
CA ASP A 77 10.52 8.56 9.32
C ASP A 77 9.41 8.05 8.40
N THR A 78 8.62 7.08 8.87
CA THR A 78 7.45 6.55 8.18
C THR A 78 6.29 6.33 9.17
N VAL A 79 5.07 6.70 8.79
CA VAL A 79 3.84 6.32 9.51
C VAL A 79 3.05 5.34 8.68
N ILE A 80 2.63 4.23 9.31
CA ILE A 80 1.85 3.17 8.67
C ILE A 80 0.46 3.13 9.31
N LEU A 81 -0.56 3.37 8.49
CA LEU A 81 -1.95 3.33 8.91
C LEU A 81 -2.53 1.94 8.67
N ASP A 82 -3.33 1.50 9.63
CA ASP A 82 -3.89 0.14 9.61
C ASP A 82 -4.96 -0.08 8.55
N ASP A 83 -5.72 0.95 8.20
CA ASP A 83 -6.73 0.90 7.13
C ASP A 83 -6.26 1.58 5.85
N GLU A 84 -6.90 1.24 4.72
CA GLU A 84 -6.68 1.96 3.46
C GLU A 84 -7.06 3.44 3.58
N LEU A 85 -6.15 4.30 3.12
CA LEU A 85 -6.36 5.74 3.10
C LEU A 85 -6.89 6.19 1.75
N SER A 86 -7.81 7.15 1.75
CA SER A 86 -8.09 7.93 0.56
C SER A 86 -6.87 8.77 0.16
N PRO A 87 -6.69 9.10 -1.14
CA PRO A 87 -5.61 9.97 -1.60
C PRO A 87 -5.56 11.35 -0.93
N ARG A 88 -6.70 11.81 -0.38
CA ARG A 88 -6.78 13.07 0.37
C ARG A 88 -6.26 12.90 1.79
N GLN A 89 -6.67 11.84 2.49
CA GLN A 89 -6.20 11.57 3.86
C GLN A 89 -4.68 11.38 3.90
N GLN A 90 -4.13 10.57 2.98
CA GLN A 90 -2.69 10.33 2.90
C GLN A 90 -1.91 11.64 2.76
N ARG A 91 -2.26 12.45 1.75
CA ARG A 91 -1.64 13.76 1.54
C ARG A 91 -1.69 14.66 2.76
N ASN A 92 -2.86 14.83 3.34
CA ASN A 92 -3.05 15.72 4.47
C ASN A 92 -2.21 15.27 5.67
N LEU A 93 -2.07 13.96 5.89
CA LEU A 93 -1.21 13.40 6.91
C LEU A 93 0.28 13.63 6.60
N GLU A 94 0.72 13.44 5.35
CA GLU A 94 2.09 13.73 4.92
C GLU A 94 2.44 15.22 5.12
N GLU A 95 1.53 16.13 4.75
CA GLU A 95 1.70 17.57 4.92
C GLU A 95 1.79 17.97 6.41
N MET A 96 0.99 17.37 7.29
CA MET A 96 0.99 17.69 8.72
C MET A 96 2.16 17.07 9.48
N LEU A 97 2.57 15.85 9.13
CA LEU A 97 3.61 15.12 9.85
C LEU A 97 5.01 15.36 9.27
N GLY A 98 5.11 15.78 8.01
CA GLY A 98 6.38 16.01 7.33
C GLY A 98 7.24 14.74 7.20
N VAL A 99 6.58 13.58 7.06
CA VAL A 99 7.20 12.26 6.86
C VAL A 99 6.39 11.45 5.83
N LYS A 100 6.95 10.34 5.37
CA LYS A 100 6.26 9.38 4.50
C LYS A 100 5.07 8.77 5.24
N VAL A 101 3.91 8.73 4.59
CA VAL A 101 2.71 8.07 5.14
C VAL A 101 2.25 7.01 4.16
N ILE A 102 2.10 5.78 4.64
CA ILE A 102 1.58 4.66 3.86
C ILE A 102 0.43 3.99 4.62
N ASP A 103 -0.43 3.29 3.89
CA ASP A 103 -1.47 2.44 4.46
C ASP A 103 -1.10 0.96 4.38
N ARG A 104 -1.92 0.13 5.02
CA ARG A 104 -1.84 -1.33 4.99
C ARG A 104 -1.80 -1.89 3.56
N THR A 105 -2.56 -1.31 2.63
CA THR A 105 -2.58 -1.74 1.22
C THR A 105 -1.20 -1.53 0.57
N ALA A 106 -0.61 -0.36 0.70
CA ALA A 106 0.72 -0.06 0.18
C ALA A 106 1.80 -0.96 0.79
N LEU A 107 1.74 -1.21 2.10
CA LEU A 107 2.65 -2.12 2.80
C LEU A 107 2.57 -3.55 2.25
N ILE A 108 1.35 -4.07 2.08
CA ILE A 108 1.12 -5.42 1.52
C ILE A 108 1.67 -5.52 0.10
N LEU A 109 1.46 -4.49 -0.74
CA LEU A 109 1.99 -4.45 -2.09
C LEU A 109 3.53 -4.47 -2.12
N ASP A 110 4.20 -3.78 -1.20
CA ASP A 110 5.67 -3.82 -1.09
C ASP A 110 6.19 -5.20 -0.66
N ILE A 111 5.51 -5.84 0.31
CA ILE A 111 5.82 -7.22 0.70
C ILE A 111 5.65 -8.18 -0.49
N PHE A 112 4.59 -8.03 -1.27
CA PHE A 112 4.37 -8.86 -2.45
C PHE A 112 5.40 -8.58 -3.55
N ALA A 113 5.83 -7.35 -3.74
CA ALA A 113 6.88 -7.02 -4.69
C ALA A 113 8.20 -7.72 -4.35
N LYS A 114 8.56 -7.74 -3.05
CA LYS A 114 9.74 -8.45 -2.54
C LYS A 114 9.63 -9.98 -2.67
N LYS A 115 8.41 -10.53 -2.57
CA LYS A 115 8.14 -11.99 -2.62
C LYS A 115 7.84 -12.52 -4.02
N ALA A 116 7.49 -11.68 -5.00
CA ALA A 116 7.09 -12.12 -6.34
C ALA A 116 8.26 -12.70 -7.15
N ARG A 117 8.37 -14.04 -7.15
CA ARG A 117 9.42 -14.76 -7.89
C ARG A 117 9.02 -15.14 -9.32
N THR A 118 7.75 -15.49 -9.54
CA THR A 118 7.25 -15.89 -10.85
C THR A 118 6.91 -14.68 -11.71
N ARG A 119 7.05 -14.79 -13.04
CA ARG A 119 6.63 -13.74 -13.98
C ARG A 119 5.15 -13.34 -13.79
N GLU A 120 4.27 -14.32 -13.58
CA GLU A 120 2.84 -14.04 -13.32
C GLU A 120 2.65 -13.17 -12.07
N GLY A 121 3.26 -13.57 -10.95
CA GLY A 121 3.20 -12.83 -9.70
C GLY A 121 3.78 -11.42 -9.83
N GLN A 122 4.91 -11.26 -10.52
CA GLN A 122 5.51 -9.95 -10.76
C GLN A 122 4.56 -9.03 -11.54
N LEU A 123 3.94 -9.54 -12.61
CA LEU A 123 2.97 -8.79 -13.39
C LEU A 123 1.74 -8.37 -12.58
N GLN A 124 1.22 -9.27 -11.73
CA GLN A 124 0.06 -8.99 -10.88
C GLN A 124 0.38 -7.93 -9.83
N VAL A 125 1.54 -8.00 -9.20
CA VAL A 125 1.97 -7.00 -8.21
C VAL A 125 2.19 -5.64 -8.88
N GLU A 126 2.87 -5.60 -10.03
CA GLU A 126 3.09 -4.36 -10.77
C GLU A 126 1.77 -3.72 -11.20
N LEU A 127 0.82 -4.53 -11.67
CA LEU A 127 -0.54 -4.07 -12.00
C LEU A 127 -1.22 -3.44 -10.79
N ALA A 128 -1.20 -4.12 -9.64
CA ALA A 128 -1.82 -3.64 -8.42
C ALA A 128 -1.17 -2.35 -7.91
N GLN A 129 0.16 -2.23 -7.98
CA GLN A 129 0.90 -1.01 -7.63
C GLN A 129 0.48 0.17 -8.52
N HIS A 130 0.37 -0.03 -9.83
CA HIS A 130 -0.08 1.04 -10.73
C HIS A 130 -1.55 1.44 -10.48
N GLN A 131 -2.42 0.47 -10.21
CA GLN A 131 -3.83 0.74 -9.87
C GLN A 131 -3.97 1.52 -8.57
N TYR A 132 -3.16 1.18 -7.55
CA TYR A 132 -3.13 1.89 -6.28
C TYR A 132 -2.56 3.32 -6.41
N LEU A 133 -1.51 3.49 -7.22
CA LEU A 133 -0.84 4.77 -7.45
C LEU A 133 -1.68 5.74 -8.28
N LEU A 134 -2.38 5.27 -9.31
CA LEU A 134 -3.13 6.11 -10.27
C LEU A 134 -4.05 7.17 -9.62
N PRO A 135 -4.91 6.86 -8.63
CA PRO A 135 -5.75 7.86 -7.96
C PRO A 135 -4.96 8.78 -7.02
N ARG A 136 -3.71 8.46 -6.69
CA ARG A 136 -2.84 9.18 -5.74
C ARG A 136 -1.86 10.16 -6.42
N LEU A 137 -1.70 10.08 -7.75
CA LEU A 137 -0.81 10.97 -8.53
C LEU A 137 -1.15 12.46 -8.41
N VAL A 138 -2.44 12.82 -8.41
CA VAL A 138 -2.89 14.23 -8.35
C VAL A 138 -2.33 14.95 -7.12
N GLY A 139 -2.05 14.20 -6.05
CA GLY A 139 -1.55 14.74 -4.81
C GLY A 139 -0.07 15.06 -4.75
N GLN A 140 0.75 14.32 -5.50
CA GLN A 140 2.22 14.43 -5.45
C GLN A 140 2.76 15.55 -6.35
N TRP A 141 1.93 16.09 -7.25
CA TRP A 141 2.33 17.05 -8.29
C TRP A 141 2.02 18.51 -7.96
N SER A 142 1.35 18.80 -6.83
CA SER A 142 1.04 20.18 -6.39
C SER A 142 2.29 21.06 -6.21
N HIS A 143 3.45 20.45 -5.96
CA HIS A 143 4.73 21.14 -5.82
C HIS A 143 5.41 21.47 -7.18
N LEU A 144 5.12 20.70 -8.23
CA LEU A 144 5.73 20.86 -9.56
C LEU A 144 5.03 21.94 -10.39
N GLU A 145 3.71 22.10 -10.25
CA GLU A 145 2.96 23.16 -10.97
C GLU A 145 3.33 24.58 -10.51
N ARG A 146 3.73 24.77 -9.23
CA ARG A 146 4.15 26.08 -8.72
C ARG A 146 5.47 26.58 -9.34
N LEU A 147 6.34 25.69 -9.79
CA LEU A 147 7.58 26.06 -10.48
C LEU A 147 7.38 26.33 -11.98
N GLY A 148 6.24 25.93 -12.54
CA GLY A 148 5.88 26.13 -13.95
C GLY A 148 5.08 27.40 -14.25
N GLY A 149 4.82 28.25 -13.24
CA GLY A 149 4.04 29.50 -13.34
C GLY A 149 4.76 30.67 -14.01
N GLY A 150 5.65 30.41 -14.96
CA GLY A 150 6.31 31.44 -15.76
C GLY A 150 5.60 31.65 -17.11
N ILE A 151 5.21 32.89 -17.41
CA ILE A 151 4.71 33.34 -18.72
C ILE A 151 5.70 32.86 -19.81
N GLY A 152 5.37 31.81 -20.57
CA GLY A 152 6.21 31.37 -21.67
C GLY A 152 6.07 29.92 -22.18
N THR A 153 5.48 28.98 -21.43
CA THR A 153 5.40 27.58 -21.89
C THR A 153 4.17 27.30 -22.76
N ARG A 154 4.13 27.90 -23.95
CA ARG A 154 3.26 27.43 -25.04
C ARG A 154 3.91 26.19 -25.69
N GLY A 155 3.85 25.07 -24.98
CA GLY A 155 4.02 23.69 -25.45
C GLY A 155 2.68 22.94 -25.34
N PRO A 156 2.55 21.71 -25.85
CA PRO A 156 1.26 21.10 -26.21
C PRO A 156 0.27 21.16 -25.04
N GLY A 157 -0.99 21.53 -25.31
CA GLY A 157 -1.99 21.88 -24.29
C GLY A 157 -2.45 20.76 -23.34
N GLU A 158 -1.70 19.68 -23.18
CA GLU A 158 -1.91 18.61 -22.18
C GLU A 158 -1.02 18.90 -20.96
N SER A 159 -1.57 18.86 -19.75
CA SER A 159 -0.79 19.03 -18.52
C SER A 159 0.18 17.86 -18.29
N GLN A 160 1.29 18.09 -17.57
CA GLN A 160 2.22 17.02 -17.20
C GLN A 160 1.50 15.91 -16.40
N LEU A 161 0.60 16.30 -15.50
CA LEU A 161 -0.23 15.37 -14.74
C LEU A 161 -1.12 14.49 -15.65
N GLU A 162 -1.73 15.06 -16.69
CA GLU A 162 -2.53 14.29 -17.65
C GLU A 162 -1.66 13.31 -18.45
N THR A 163 -0.48 13.76 -18.87
CA THR A 163 0.50 12.93 -19.58
C THR A 163 0.88 11.71 -18.72
N ASP A 164 1.20 11.93 -17.45
CA ASP A 164 1.57 10.85 -16.52
C ASP A 164 0.42 9.89 -16.24
N ARG A 165 -0.78 10.42 -16.01
CA ARG A 165 -1.99 9.58 -15.87
C ARG A 165 -2.22 8.72 -17.11
N ARG A 166 -2.00 9.28 -18.31
CA ARG A 166 -2.12 8.57 -19.58
C ARG A 166 -1.06 7.48 -19.72
N LEU A 167 0.18 7.73 -19.31
CA LEU A 167 1.25 6.73 -19.31
C LEU A 167 0.96 5.57 -18.36
N ILE A 168 0.50 5.85 -17.14
CA ILE A 168 0.13 4.82 -16.16
C ILE A 168 -1.06 3.99 -16.63
N ARG A 169 -2.09 4.61 -17.22
CA ARG A 169 -3.22 3.88 -17.83
C ARG A 169 -2.77 2.93 -18.94
N LYS A 170 -1.91 3.41 -19.86
CA LYS A 170 -1.33 2.57 -20.92
C LYS A 170 -0.53 1.39 -20.33
N ARG A 171 0.19 1.61 -19.22
CA ARG A 171 0.94 0.55 -18.53
C ARG A 171 -0.01 -0.48 -17.93
N ILE A 172 -1.08 -0.05 -17.27
CA ILE A 172 -2.15 -0.93 -16.74
C ILE A 172 -2.74 -1.80 -17.86
N GLU A 173 -3.14 -1.21 -18.98
CA GLU A 173 -3.71 -1.95 -20.12
C GLU A 173 -2.73 -2.98 -20.71
N ARG A 174 -1.44 -2.63 -20.76
CA ARG A 174 -0.40 -3.56 -21.20
C ARG A 174 -0.24 -4.73 -20.22
N LEU A 175 -0.14 -4.45 -18.92
CA LEU A 175 0.01 -5.46 -17.88
C LEU A 175 -1.18 -6.42 -17.84
N GLN A 176 -2.40 -5.91 -17.99
CA GLN A 176 -3.61 -6.73 -18.08
C GLN A 176 -3.55 -7.71 -19.26
N ARG A 177 -3.11 -7.25 -20.45
CA ARG A 177 -2.92 -8.11 -21.62
C ARG A 177 -1.83 -9.16 -21.40
N GLU A 178 -0.71 -8.79 -20.79
CA GLU A 178 0.37 -9.74 -20.48
C GLU A 178 -0.09 -10.82 -19.48
N ILE A 179 -0.85 -10.45 -18.45
CA ILE A 179 -1.43 -11.40 -17.48
C ILE A 179 -2.40 -12.36 -18.17
N GLU A 180 -3.24 -11.87 -19.08
CA GLU A 180 -4.18 -12.73 -19.79
C GLU A 180 -3.46 -13.77 -20.67
N ASN A 181 -2.35 -13.40 -21.30
CA ASN A 181 -1.50 -14.35 -22.02
C ASN A 181 -0.96 -15.45 -21.09
N VAL A 182 -0.46 -15.08 -19.91
CA VAL A 182 0.04 -16.04 -18.93
C VAL A 182 -1.07 -16.97 -18.42
N ARG A 183 -2.28 -16.43 -18.19
CA ARG A 183 -3.46 -17.23 -17.80
C ARG A 183 -3.84 -18.26 -18.84
N ARG A 184 -3.81 -17.90 -20.13
CA ARG A 184 -4.06 -18.82 -21.24
C ARG A 184 -3.07 -19.99 -21.25
N HIS A 185 -1.77 -19.71 -21.11
CA HIS A 185 -0.76 -20.77 -21.00
C HIS A 185 -1.00 -21.68 -19.79
N ARG A 186 -1.31 -21.11 -18.62
CA ARG A 186 -1.56 -21.89 -17.39
C ARG A 186 -2.80 -22.78 -17.48
N ALA A 187 -3.83 -22.34 -18.22
CA ALA A 187 -5.03 -23.13 -18.46
C ALA A 187 -4.75 -24.41 -19.25
N LEU A 188 -3.86 -24.35 -20.26
CA LEU A 188 -3.45 -25.52 -21.04
C LEU A 188 -2.78 -26.59 -20.14
N TYR A 189 -1.83 -26.19 -19.29
CA TYR A 189 -1.18 -27.10 -18.34
C TYR A 189 -2.15 -27.70 -17.31
N ARG A 190 -3.14 -26.91 -16.84
CA ARG A 190 -4.17 -27.42 -15.91
C ARG A 190 -5.06 -28.48 -16.56
N ARG A 191 -5.41 -28.31 -17.84
CA ARG A 191 -6.23 -29.28 -18.58
C ARG A 191 -5.56 -30.65 -18.63
N GLN A 192 -4.27 -30.69 -18.97
CA GLN A 192 -3.50 -31.93 -19.02
C GLN A 192 -3.42 -32.64 -17.66
N ARG A 193 -3.26 -31.89 -16.55
CA ARG A 193 -3.27 -32.47 -15.18
C ARG A 193 -4.64 -32.99 -14.74
N LYS A 194 -5.72 -32.37 -15.23
CA LYS A 194 -7.09 -32.83 -14.98
C LYS A 194 -7.36 -34.15 -15.70
N GLU A 195 -6.82 -34.30 -16.91
CA GLU A 195 -6.92 -35.52 -17.71
C GLU A 195 -6.10 -36.69 -17.11
N SER A 196 -5.01 -36.41 -16.38
CA SER A 196 -4.18 -37.44 -15.73
C SER A 196 -4.71 -37.97 -14.38
N GLY A 197 -5.87 -37.51 -13.90
CA GLY A 197 -6.52 -38.05 -12.68
C GLY A 197 -5.82 -37.77 -11.35
N ILE A 198 -4.86 -36.83 -11.32
CA ILE A 198 -4.10 -36.52 -10.09
C ILE A 198 -4.97 -35.66 -9.16
N PRO A 199 -5.17 -36.04 -7.88
CA PRO A 199 -5.93 -35.23 -6.92
C PRO A 199 -5.23 -33.89 -6.64
N ILE A 200 -6.00 -32.81 -6.61
CA ILE A 200 -5.51 -31.45 -6.34
C ILE A 200 -6.01 -31.02 -4.96
N VAL A 201 -5.08 -30.72 -4.06
CA VAL A 201 -5.36 -30.18 -2.72
C VAL A 201 -4.87 -28.74 -2.65
N ALA A 202 -5.67 -27.86 -2.04
CA ALA A 202 -5.30 -26.46 -1.82
C ALA A 202 -5.38 -26.15 -0.32
N PHE A 203 -4.32 -25.54 0.22
CA PHE A 203 -4.29 -25.05 1.59
C PHE A 203 -4.58 -23.55 1.62
N VAL A 204 -5.51 -23.15 2.47
CA VAL A 204 -5.91 -21.75 2.67
C VAL A 204 -5.78 -21.41 4.15
N GLY A 205 -5.35 -20.19 4.47
CA GLY A 205 -5.17 -19.70 5.83
C GLY A 205 -4.47 -18.35 5.84
N TYR A 206 -4.48 -17.63 6.96
CA TYR A 206 -3.87 -16.30 7.09
C TYR A 206 -2.34 -16.33 6.99
N THR A 207 -1.71 -15.21 6.64
CA THR A 207 -0.25 -15.07 6.71
C THR A 207 0.25 -15.49 8.09
N ASN A 208 1.33 -16.27 8.14
CA ASN A 208 1.91 -16.83 9.38
C ASN A 208 1.12 -17.95 10.10
N THR A 209 0.08 -18.55 9.51
CA THR A 209 -0.63 -19.72 10.09
C THR A 209 0.07 -21.07 9.85
N GLY A 210 1.40 -21.10 9.68
CA GLY A 210 2.16 -22.35 9.49
C GLY A 210 1.92 -23.08 8.16
N LYS A 211 1.28 -22.46 7.16
CA LYS A 211 1.07 -23.08 5.82
C LYS A 211 2.36 -23.59 5.17
N SER A 212 3.47 -22.87 5.37
CA SER A 212 4.79 -23.27 4.87
C SER A 212 5.49 -24.31 5.74
N THR A 213 5.03 -24.52 6.98
CA THR A 213 5.57 -25.54 7.90
C THR A 213 4.88 -26.89 7.68
N LEU A 214 3.63 -26.87 7.20
CA LEU A 214 2.86 -28.07 6.81
C LEU A 214 3.29 -28.63 5.44
N PHE A 215 4.01 -27.83 4.64
CA PHE A 215 4.53 -28.16 3.31
C PHE A 215 6.02 -28.51 3.40
#